data_AF-A0A4Z0ZC64-F1
#
_entry.id   AF-A0A4Z0ZC64-F1
#
_cell.length_a   1.000
_cell.length_b   1.000
_cell.length_c   1.000
_cell.angle_alpha   90.00
_cell.angle_beta   90.00
_cell.angle_gamma   90.00
#
_symmetry.space_group_name_H-M   'P 1'
#
loop_
_entity.id
_entity.type
_entity.pdbx_description
1 polymer ?
#
loop_
_entity_poly.entity_id
_entity_poly.type
_entity_poly.pdbx_seq_one_letter_code
_entity_poly.pdbx_strand_id
1 'polypeptide(L)'
;MGLAIGASTQLLPTPQSFTENHEFISILNDVLRRHAAQDPTLQSQAQAFAGPAGAIFSSHGSFSLQQRTQRTTRKTTAGSGGGSQAGVGGHVHLSDLRNPPDFGRIAFPEDILGSIEVDGHGKIIGEFEPSGTYRIITNEGILGLSDFLRTKLVEKLKEEEQRGL
;
A
#
# COMPACT_ATOMS: atom_id res chain seq x y z
N MET A 1 -13.86 -25.68 5.35
CA MET A 1 -13.28 -24.55 4.60
C MET A 1 -12.03 -24.13 5.35
N GLY A 2 -10.87 -24.07 4.68
CA GLY A 2 -9.59 -23.88 5.37
C GLY A 2 -9.29 -22.39 5.53
N LEU A 3 -9.10 -21.90 6.76
CA LEU A 3 -8.63 -20.54 7.04
C LEU A 3 -7.11 -20.38 6.88
N ALA A 4 -6.43 -21.40 6.34
CA ALA A 4 -5.00 -21.37 6.11
C ALA A 4 -4.64 -20.30 5.08
N ILE A 5 -3.52 -19.63 5.30
CA ILE A 5 -2.95 -18.60 4.41
C ILE A 5 -2.66 -19.19 3.02
N GLY A 6 -2.25 -20.46 2.97
CA GLY A 6 -1.98 -21.20 1.75
C GLY A 6 -1.28 -22.52 2.05
N ALA A 7 -0.78 -23.18 1.01
CA ALA A 7 -0.03 -24.43 1.11
C ALA A 7 1.33 -24.29 0.40
N SER A 8 2.38 -24.88 0.98
CA SER A 8 3.71 -24.95 0.35
C SER A 8 4.09 -26.40 0.09
N THR A 9 4.74 -26.65 -1.04
CA THR A 9 5.31 -27.96 -1.40
C THR A 9 6.75 -28.15 -0.90
N GLN A 10 7.40 -27.09 -0.41
CA GLN A 10 8.79 -27.11 0.04
C GLN A 10 8.94 -26.48 1.43
N LEU A 11 9.95 -26.97 2.18
CA LEU A 11 10.41 -26.37 3.43
C LEU A 11 11.25 -25.14 3.06
N LEU A 12 10.84 -23.96 3.52
CA LEU A 12 11.09 -22.62 2.93
C LEU A 12 10.12 -22.33 1.76
N PRO A 13 8.96 -21.71 2.06
CA PRO A 13 8.04 -21.31 1.00
C PRO A 13 8.69 -20.24 0.14
N THR A 14 8.75 -20.51 -1.16
CA THR A 14 9.13 -19.54 -2.19
C THR A 14 7.88 -19.15 -2.96
N PRO A 15 7.89 -18.03 -3.71
CA PRO A 15 6.75 -17.65 -4.55
C PRO A 15 6.36 -18.72 -5.58
N GLN A 16 7.26 -19.65 -5.90
CA GLN A 16 7.01 -20.74 -6.85
C GLN A 16 6.47 -22.00 -6.17
N SER A 17 6.79 -22.22 -4.89
CA SER A 17 6.38 -23.41 -4.14
C SER A 17 5.14 -23.20 -3.28
N PHE A 18 4.72 -21.94 -3.08
CA PHE A 18 3.53 -21.56 -2.30
C PHE A 18 2.32 -21.33 -3.19
N THR A 19 1.20 -21.95 -2.84
CA THR A 19 -0.12 -21.71 -3.43
C THR A 19 -0.98 -20.98 -2.40
N GLU A 20 -1.41 -19.77 -2.76
CA GLU A 20 -2.23 -18.91 -1.90
C GLU A 20 -3.66 -19.42 -1.81
N ASN A 21 -4.28 -19.24 -0.64
CA ASN A 21 -5.70 -19.54 -0.47
C ASN A 21 -6.55 -18.33 -0.85
N HIS A 22 -7.40 -18.49 -1.87
CA HIS A 22 -8.27 -17.42 -2.36
C HIS A 22 -9.31 -16.98 -1.31
N GLU A 23 -9.77 -17.89 -0.44
CA GLU A 23 -10.69 -17.52 0.66
C GLU A 23 -10.01 -16.59 1.66
N PHE A 24 -8.77 -16.89 2.01
CA PHE A 24 -7.97 -16.03 2.90
C PHE A 24 -7.72 -14.66 2.27
N ILE A 25 -7.38 -14.59 0.98
CA ILE A 25 -7.20 -13.32 0.27
C ILE A 25 -8.48 -12.49 0.28
N SER A 26 -9.65 -13.13 0.09
CA SER A 26 -10.94 -12.43 0.17
C SER A 26 -11.16 -11.83 1.56
N ILE A 27 -10.90 -12.60 2.62
CA ILE A 27 -11.02 -12.13 4.02
C ILE A 27 -10.04 -10.98 4.29
N LEU A 28 -8.79 -11.11 3.83
CA LEU A 28 -7.78 -10.06 3.95
C LEU A 28 -8.26 -8.76 3.28
N ASN A 29 -8.71 -8.85 2.02
CA ASN A 29 -9.21 -7.70 1.29
C ASN A 29 -10.43 -7.05 1.97
N ASP A 30 -11.33 -7.85 2.55
CA ASP A 30 -12.47 -7.33 3.31
C ASP A 30 -12.03 -6.59 4.58
N VAL A 31 -11.06 -7.12 5.31
CA VAL A 31 -10.49 -6.47 6.51
C VAL A 31 -9.82 -5.17 6.12
N LEU A 32 -9.01 -5.17 5.06
CA LEU A 32 -8.35 -3.96 4.55
C LEU A 32 -9.38 -2.91 4.12
N ARG A 33 -10.43 -3.30 3.38
CA ARG A 33 -11.51 -2.38 2.99
C ARG A 33 -12.16 -1.66 4.17
N ARG A 34 -12.35 -2.37 5.29
CA ARG A 34 -13.02 -1.83 6.48
C ARG A 34 -12.10 -1.06 7.42
N HIS A 35 -10.84 -1.48 7.52
CA HIS A 35 -9.93 -1.01 8.57
C HIS A 35 -8.69 -0.26 8.07
N ALA A 36 -8.36 -0.30 6.77
CA ALA A 36 -7.20 0.43 6.24
C ALA A 36 -7.28 1.94 6.52
N ALA A 37 -8.48 2.53 6.48
CA ALA A 37 -8.66 3.95 6.78
C ALA A 37 -8.40 4.31 8.26
N GLN A 38 -8.44 3.32 9.15
CA GLN A 38 -8.20 3.47 10.59
C GLN A 38 -6.73 3.19 10.96
N ASP A 39 -5.91 2.73 10.02
CA ASP A 39 -4.53 2.37 10.25
C ASP A 39 -3.69 3.64 10.52
N PRO A 40 -2.99 3.75 11.67
CA PRO A 40 -2.24 4.95 12.02
C PRO A 40 -1.10 5.26 11.04
N THR A 41 -0.46 4.24 10.46
CA THR A 41 0.61 4.42 9.46
C THR A 41 0.05 5.11 8.21
N LEU A 42 -1.10 4.63 7.71
CA LEU A 42 -1.76 5.18 6.54
C LEU A 42 -2.29 6.61 6.80
N GLN A 43 -2.86 6.86 7.98
CA GLN A 43 -3.29 8.21 8.37
C GLN A 43 -2.10 9.17 8.45
N SER A 44 -0.97 8.73 8.99
CA SER A 44 0.25 9.55 9.05
C SER A 44 0.77 9.87 7.64
N GLN A 45 0.68 8.92 6.71
CA GLN A 45 1.09 9.12 5.31
C GLN A 45 0.13 10.05 4.57
N ALA A 46 -1.18 9.94 4.80
CA ALA A 46 -2.19 10.85 4.25
C ALA A 46 -2.03 12.29 4.78
N GLN A 47 -1.73 12.45 6.07
CA GLN A 47 -1.45 13.77 6.65
C GLN A 47 -0.13 14.35 6.11
N ALA A 48 0.91 13.51 5.97
CA ALA A 48 2.17 13.92 5.38
C ALA A 48 2.00 14.34 3.90
N PHE A 49 1.10 13.70 3.17
CA PHE A 49 0.75 14.05 1.79
C PHE A 49 0.15 15.47 1.68
N ALA A 50 -0.66 15.89 2.64
CA ALA A 50 -1.28 17.22 2.64
C ALA A 50 -0.45 18.32 3.30
N GLY A 51 0.53 17.96 4.12
CA GLY A 51 1.46 18.92 4.69
C GLY A 51 2.37 19.54 3.63
N PRO A 52 3.03 20.68 3.94
CA PRO A 52 4.06 21.25 3.07
C PRO A 52 5.21 20.27 2.78
N ALA A 53 5.36 19.22 3.60
CA ALA A 53 6.26 18.10 3.38
C ALA A 53 5.81 17.13 2.28
N GLY A 54 4.52 17.00 1.97
CA GLY A 54 4.03 16.22 0.81
C GLY A 54 4.40 16.90 -0.51
N ALA A 55 4.43 18.23 -0.49
CA ALA A 55 4.97 19.06 -1.57
C ALA A 55 6.51 19.11 -1.61
N ILE A 56 7.23 18.52 -0.65
CA ILE A 56 8.71 18.36 -0.64
C ILE A 56 9.11 16.91 -0.94
N PHE A 57 8.35 15.94 -0.42
CA PHE A 57 8.59 14.50 -0.57
C PHE A 57 8.21 14.00 -1.96
N SER A 58 7.13 14.52 -2.55
CA SER A 58 6.81 14.32 -3.98
C SER A 58 7.60 15.25 -4.91
N SER A 59 8.34 16.24 -4.36
CA SER A 59 9.12 17.23 -5.13
C SER A 59 10.64 17.04 -4.99
N HIS A 60 11.14 15.82 -4.94
CA HIS A 60 12.58 15.56 -5.11
C HIS A 60 13.02 15.83 -6.56
N GLY A 61 12.95 17.10 -6.94
CA GLY A 61 13.31 17.62 -8.27
C GLY A 61 13.14 19.14 -8.45
N SER A 62 12.51 19.88 -7.54
CA SER A 62 12.32 21.33 -7.76
C SER A 62 12.53 22.16 -6.50
N PHE A 63 13.79 22.47 -6.23
CA PHE A 63 14.16 23.77 -5.68
C PHE A 63 13.55 24.84 -6.58
N SER A 64 12.47 25.51 -6.14
CA SER A 64 12.05 26.78 -6.73
C SER A 64 12.94 27.91 -6.20
N LEU A 65 14.23 27.82 -6.53
CA LEU A 65 15.04 29.03 -6.63
C LEU A 65 14.68 29.68 -7.96
N GLN A 66 14.01 30.81 -7.85
CA GLN A 66 13.71 31.76 -8.90
C GLN A 66 14.83 31.89 -9.96
N GLN A 67 14.54 31.55 -11.23
CA GLN A 67 14.91 32.36 -12.41
C GLN A 67 14.48 31.75 -13.76
N ARG A 68 13.63 32.51 -14.45
CA ARG A 68 13.56 32.74 -15.91
C ARG A 68 14.80 32.27 -16.69
N THR A 69 14.65 31.33 -17.64
CA THR A 69 15.13 31.42 -19.04
C THR A 69 14.73 30.19 -19.87
N GLN A 70 14.65 30.42 -21.18
CA GLN A 70 14.08 29.56 -22.22
C GLN A 70 14.88 28.29 -22.53
N ARG A 71 14.18 27.35 -23.20
CA ARG A 71 14.57 26.65 -24.45
C ARG A 71 14.95 25.15 -24.36
N THR A 72 14.07 24.34 -24.97
CA THR A 72 14.29 23.12 -25.80
C THR A 72 15.19 21.98 -25.30
N THR A 73 14.63 20.78 -25.09
CA THR A 73 14.89 19.53 -25.86
C THR A 73 14.20 18.32 -25.20
N ARG A 74 13.74 17.38 -26.03
CA ARG A 74 13.05 16.13 -25.66
C ARG A 74 13.87 15.25 -24.71
N LYS A 75 13.22 14.72 -23.66
CA LYS A 75 13.49 13.37 -23.16
C LYS A 75 12.23 12.80 -22.49
N THR A 76 11.63 11.81 -23.13
CA THR A 76 10.59 10.96 -22.57
C THR A 76 11.23 10.00 -21.56
N THR A 77 11.16 10.33 -20.28
CA THR A 77 11.40 9.38 -19.19
C THR A 77 10.06 8.98 -18.61
N ALA A 78 9.63 7.76 -18.95
CA ALA A 78 8.57 7.07 -18.23
C ALA A 78 9.03 6.87 -16.77
N GLY A 79 8.45 7.67 -15.89
CA GLY A 79 8.55 7.57 -14.44
C GLY A 79 7.23 8.11 -13.91
N SER A 80 6.38 7.19 -13.46
CA SER A 80 5.00 7.36 -13.04
C SER A 80 4.82 8.55 -12.09
N GLY A 81 4.11 9.57 -12.58
CA GLY A 81 3.76 10.77 -11.84
C GLY A 81 2.72 10.48 -10.76
N GLY A 82 3.10 10.70 -9.50
CA GLY A 82 2.19 11.09 -8.43
C GLY A 82 2.34 12.59 -8.22
N GLY A 83 1.84 13.39 -9.16
CA GLY A 83 1.92 14.85 -9.09
C GLY A 83 0.81 15.41 -8.22
N SER A 84 1.06 15.60 -6.94
CA SER A 84 0.16 16.34 -6.05
C SER A 84 0.29 17.83 -6.37
N GLN A 85 -0.59 18.33 -7.24
CA GLN A 85 -0.85 19.76 -7.31
C GLN A 85 -1.42 20.20 -5.96
N ALA A 86 -0.86 21.24 -5.35
CA ALA A 86 -1.32 21.76 -4.08
C ALA A 86 -2.85 22.01 -4.11
N GLY A 87 -3.60 21.29 -3.29
CA GLY A 87 -5.07 21.34 -3.24
C GLY A 87 -5.82 20.33 -4.12
N VAL A 88 -5.12 19.47 -4.85
CA VAL A 88 -5.71 18.35 -5.61
C VAL A 88 -5.49 17.07 -4.80
N GLY A 89 -6.57 16.35 -4.51
CA GLY A 89 -6.51 15.03 -3.86
C GLY A 89 -5.65 14.02 -4.63
N GLY A 90 -5.34 12.90 -4.00
CA GLY A 90 -4.52 11.84 -4.59
C GLY A 90 -4.77 10.48 -3.96
N HIS A 91 -3.93 9.51 -4.32
CA HIS A 91 -3.99 8.16 -3.76
C HIS A 91 -2.79 7.90 -2.86
N VAL A 92 -3.04 7.33 -1.69
CA VAL A 92 -2.01 6.83 -0.77
C VAL A 92 -2.00 5.32 -0.85
N HIS A 93 -0.81 4.74 -0.98
CA HIS A 93 -0.62 3.29 -1.09
C HIS A 93 -0.30 2.68 0.26
N LEU A 94 -1.10 1.69 0.66
CA LEU A 94 -0.77 0.82 1.78
C LEU A 94 0.25 -0.22 1.31
N SER A 95 1.45 -0.17 1.87
CA SER A 95 2.54 -1.09 1.52
C SER A 95 2.70 -2.16 2.61
N ASP A 96 3.13 -3.34 2.19
CA ASP A 96 3.54 -4.43 3.04
C ASP A 96 4.83 -4.05 3.80
N LEU A 97 4.83 -4.28 5.12
CA LEU A 97 5.94 -3.95 6.01
C LEU A 97 7.11 -4.95 5.91
N ARG A 98 6.96 -6.06 5.18
CA ARG A 98 8.05 -7.03 4.94
C ARG A 98 9.21 -6.39 4.16
N ASN A 99 8.89 -5.48 3.26
CA ASN A 99 9.82 -4.82 2.37
C ASN A 99 9.47 -3.33 2.29
N PRO A 100 9.78 -2.56 3.36
CA PRO A 100 9.45 -1.15 3.38
C PRO A 100 10.23 -0.43 2.28
N PRO A 101 9.58 0.42 1.46
CA PRO A 101 10.26 1.09 0.36
C PRO A 101 11.35 2.04 0.87
N ASP A 102 12.40 2.23 0.06
CA ASP A 102 13.38 3.29 0.29
C ASP A 102 12.69 4.65 0.42
N PHE A 103 13.27 5.54 1.23
CA PHE A 103 12.73 6.87 1.48
C PHE A 103 12.42 7.61 0.17
N GLY A 104 11.17 8.02 -0.03
CA GLY A 104 10.73 8.72 -1.26
C GLY A 104 10.26 7.80 -2.39
N ARG A 105 10.29 6.47 -2.23
CA ARG A 105 9.85 5.52 -3.27
C ARG A 105 8.51 4.88 -2.94
N ILE A 106 7.81 4.46 -3.99
CA ILE A 106 6.63 3.59 -3.91
C ILE A 106 7.13 2.14 -3.82
N ALA A 107 6.49 1.31 -3.00
CA ALA A 107 6.80 -0.11 -2.90
C ALA A 107 6.63 -0.83 -4.26
N PHE A 108 7.23 -2.02 -4.40
CA PHE A 108 7.00 -2.83 -5.59
C PHE A 108 5.51 -3.18 -5.70
N PRO A 109 4.93 -3.30 -6.92
CA PRO A 109 3.51 -3.58 -7.09
C PRO A 109 3.02 -4.86 -6.39
N GLU A 110 3.90 -5.83 -6.18
CA GLU A 110 3.63 -7.08 -5.44
C GLU A 110 3.62 -6.92 -3.92
N ASP A 111 4.17 -5.82 -3.41
CA ASP A 111 4.21 -5.42 -2.00
C ASP A 111 3.17 -4.32 -1.68
N ILE A 112 2.45 -3.80 -2.67
CA ILE A 112 1.35 -2.85 -2.44
C ILE A 112 0.10 -3.67 -2.14
N LEU A 113 -0.44 -3.54 -0.92
CA LEU A 113 -1.70 -4.16 -0.51
C LEU A 113 -2.90 -3.48 -1.20
N GLY A 114 -2.81 -2.18 -1.44
CA GLY A 114 -3.83 -1.41 -2.13
C GLY A 114 -3.63 0.09 -2.02
N SER A 115 -4.59 0.84 -2.55
CA SER A 115 -4.61 2.30 -2.54
C SER A 115 -5.89 2.84 -1.94
N ILE A 116 -5.80 4.02 -1.32
CA ILE A 116 -6.97 4.74 -0.83
C ILE A 116 -6.88 6.20 -1.23
N GLU A 117 -8.03 6.78 -1.58
CA GLU A 117 -8.11 8.17 -2.00
C GLU A 117 -8.12 9.13 -0.81
N VAL A 118 -7.33 10.18 -0.92
CA VAL A 118 -7.18 11.25 0.07
C VAL A 118 -7.41 12.61 -0.59
N ASP A 119 -8.03 13.52 0.14
CA ASP A 119 -8.21 14.90 -0.29
C ASP A 119 -6.91 15.70 -0.16
N GLY A 120 -6.84 16.90 -0.74
CA GLY A 120 -5.74 17.85 -0.60
C GLY A 120 -5.45 18.29 0.84
N HIS A 121 -6.38 18.00 1.77
CA HIS A 121 -6.21 18.19 3.21
C HIS A 121 -5.71 16.94 3.95
N GLY A 122 -5.45 15.84 3.25
CA GLY A 122 -4.88 14.61 3.82
C GLY A 122 -5.92 13.79 4.57
N LYS A 123 -7.19 14.12 4.33
CA LYS A 123 -8.33 13.37 4.83
C LYS A 123 -8.63 12.26 3.85
N ILE A 124 -8.83 11.06 4.37
CA ILE A 124 -9.28 9.90 3.60
C ILE A 124 -10.73 10.15 3.19
N ILE A 125 -11.00 10.12 1.88
CA ILE A 125 -12.32 10.41 1.30
C ILE A 125 -12.88 9.26 0.46
N GLY A 126 -12.03 8.34 -0.02
CA GLY A 126 -12.45 7.20 -0.81
C GLY A 126 -12.44 5.88 -0.05
N GLU A 127 -12.84 4.83 -0.76
CA GLU A 127 -12.72 3.45 -0.30
C GLU A 127 -11.32 2.90 -0.60
N PHE A 128 -10.89 1.92 0.19
CA PHE A 128 -9.66 1.20 -0.06
C PHE A 128 -9.86 0.24 -1.24
N GLU A 129 -9.01 0.40 -2.26
CA GLU A 129 -8.96 -0.46 -3.42
C GLU A 129 -7.80 -1.45 -3.28
N PRO A 130 -8.08 -2.76 -3.13
CA PRO A 130 -7.04 -3.76 -3.00
C PRO A 130 -6.26 -3.92 -4.32
N SER A 131 -4.96 -4.17 -4.19
CA SER A 131 -4.11 -4.44 -5.34
C SER A 131 -4.33 -5.84 -5.88
N GLY A 132 -4.59 -5.96 -7.19
CA GLY A 132 -4.71 -7.26 -7.85
C GLY A 132 -3.37 -8.00 -8.03
N THR A 133 -2.25 -7.35 -7.73
CA THR A 133 -0.90 -7.93 -7.90
C THR A 133 -0.22 -8.32 -6.60
N TYR A 134 -0.86 -8.08 -5.44
CA TYR A 134 -0.32 -8.42 -4.14
C TYR A 134 -0.11 -9.93 -3.99
N ARG A 135 1.01 -10.32 -3.36
CA ARG A 135 1.33 -11.72 -3.03
C ARG A 135 1.62 -11.86 -1.56
N ILE A 136 1.08 -12.90 -0.92
CA ILE A 136 1.32 -13.21 0.49
C ILE A 136 2.78 -13.60 0.73
N ILE A 137 3.42 -14.28 -0.22
CA ILE A 137 4.82 -14.69 -0.12
C ILE A 137 5.60 -14.15 -1.32
N THR A 138 6.66 -13.39 -1.03
CA THR A 138 7.67 -12.96 -2.00
C THR A 138 9.03 -13.51 -1.61
N ASN A 139 10.07 -13.20 -2.39
CA ASN A 139 11.45 -13.55 -2.03
C ASN A 139 11.93 -12.82 -0.76
N GLU A 140 11.26 -11.72 -0.39
CA GLU A 140 11.56 -10.93 0.81
C GLU A 140 10.89 -11.49 2.09
N GLY A 141 9.96 -12.43 1.94
CA GLY A 141 9.34 -13.14 3.07
C GLY A 141 7.82 -13.23 2.99
N ILE A 142 7.22 -13.46 4.15
CA ILE A 142 5.77 -13.56 4.33
C ILE A 142 5.14 -12.19 4.60
N LEU A 143 3.85 -12.04 4.26
CA LEU A 143 2.99 -10.88 4.52
C LEU A 143 3.32 -10.18 5.85
N GLY A 144 3.62 -8.89 5.75
CA GLY A 144 3.88 -7.98 6.87
C GLY A 144 2.80 -6.89 6.95
N LEU A 145 1.89 -7.04 7.91
CA LEU A 145 0.87 -6.02 8.20
C LEU A 145 1.30 -5.16 9.38
N SER A 146 0.76 -3.94 9.47
CA SER A 146 0.85 -3.13 10.69
C SER A 146 0.21 -3.88 11.86
N ASP A 147 0.66 -3.61 13.09
CA ASP A 147 0.13 -4.27 14.30
C ASP A 147 -1.40 -4.11 14.42
N PHE A 148 -1.92 -2.95 14.01
CA PHE A 148 -3.35 -2.67 13.98
C PHE A 148 -4.08 -3.58 12.99
N LEU A 149 -3.66 -3.60 11.72
CA LEU A 149 -4.31 -4.42 10.68
C LEU A 149 -4.15 -5.91 10.94
N ARG A 150 -2.98 -6.33 11.44
CA ARG A 150 -2.73 -7.71 11.89
C ARG A 150 -3.72 -8.12 12.96
N THR A 151 -3.96 -7.27 13.96
CA THR A 151 -4.92 -7.56 15.03
C THR A 151 -6.33 -7.72 14.49
N LYS A 152 -6.76 -6.81 13.60
CA LYS A 152 -8.08 -6.89 12.94
C LYS A 152 -8.25 -8.11 12.04
N LEU A 153 -7.19 -8.51 11.34
CA LEU A 153 -7.21 -9.74 10.56
C LEU A 153 -7.38 -10.97 11.46
N VAL A 154 -6.63 -11.06 12.56
CA VAL A 154 -6.74 -12.18 13.50
C VAL A 154 -8.11 -12.24 14.16
N GLU A 155 -8.67 -11.08 14.56
CA GLU A 155 -10.06 -11.01 15.06
C GLU A 155 -11.03 -11.58 14.03
N LYS A 156 -10.91 -11.16 12.77
CA LYS A 156 -11.80 -11.63 11.71
C LYS A 156 -11.66 -13.12 11.41
N LEU A 157 -10.44 -13.64 11.39
CA LEU A 157 -10.20 -15.08 11.19
C LEU A 157 -10.81 -15.91 12.32
N LYS A 158 -10.73 -15.46 13.57
CA LYS A 158 -11.37 -16.14 14.71
C LYS A 158 -12.89 -16.15 14.59
N GLU A 159 -13.50 -15.06 14.12
CA GLU A 159 -14.94 -15.02 13.86
C GLU A 159 -15.34 -16.03 12.77
N GLU A 160 -14.59 -16.10 11.68
CA GLU A 160 -14.89 -17.04 10.58
C GLU A 160 -14.66 -18.49 11.00
N GLU A 161 -13.67 -18.76 11.86
CA GLU A 161 -13.46 -20.08 12.46
C GLU A 161 -14.64 -20.48 13.35
N GLN A 162 -15.17 -19.56 14.15
CA GLN A 162 -16.36 -19.79 14.99
C GLN A 162 -17.65 -19.96 14.17
N ARG A 163 -17.76 -19.29 13.02
CA ARG A 163 -18.91 -19.39 12.11
C ARG A 163 -18.87 -20.67 11.26
N GLY A 164 -17.67 -21.21 11.04
CA GLY A 164 -17.43 -22.42 10.24
C GLY A 164 -17.48 -23.74 11.01
N LEU A 165 -17.84 -23.70 12.30
CA LEU A 165 -18.25 -24.83 13.14
C LEU A 165 -19.78 -24.89 13.24
#